data_AF-A0A4T0ZR12-F1
#
_entry.id   AF-A0A4T0ZR12-F1
#
_cell.length_a   1.000
_cell.length_b   1.000
_cell.length_c   1.000
_cell.angle_alpha   90.00
_cell.angle_beta   90.00
_cell.angle_gamma   90.00
#
_symmetry.space_group_name_H-M   'P 1'
#
loop_
_entity.id
_entity.type
_entity.pdbx_description
1 polymer ?
#
loop_
_entity_poly.entity_id
_entity_poly.type
_entity_poly.pdbx_seq_one_letter_code
_entity_poly.pdbx_strand_id
1 'polypeptide(L)'
;MSDLEISPIFNALTRPAMTAGVTFEYHMLNLIVSMCAFIGFSPLYGIIFIPLHVFGWLVCRYDTHFFTICAKRFLLPQAPNTSLWRVRAYEPF
;
A
#
# COMPACT_ATOMS: atom_id res chain seq x y z
N MET A 1 -17.45 29.18 -10.80
CA MET A 1 -16.48 28.23 -10.22
C MET A 1 -15.52 27.90 -11.32
N SER A 2 -14.31 28.43 -11.29
CA SER A 2 -13.27 28.06 -12.26
C SER A 2 -12.88 26.62 -12.00
N ASP A 3 -13.10 25.73 -12.96
CA ASP A 3 -12.59 24.36 -12.89
C ASP A 3 -11.07 24.42 -12.77
N LEU A 4 -10.51 23.73 -11.77
CA LEU A 4 -9.07 23.56 -11.65
C LEU A 4 -8.64 22.67 -12.83
N GLU A 5 -7.80 23.20 -13.72
CA GLU A 5 -7.21 22.41 -14.80
C GLU A 5 -6.21 21.39 -14.24
N ILE A 6 -6.73 20.23 -13.81
CA ILE A 6 -5.93 19.10 -13.37
C ILE A 6 -5.42 18.39 -14.61
N SER A 7 -4.15 18.60 -14.89
CA SER A 7 -3.45 17.92 -15.98
C SER A 7 -3.12 16.47 -15.55
N PRO A 8 -3.62 15.45 -16.28
CA PRO A 8 -3.43 14.05 -15.91
C PRO A 8 -1.96 13.63 -15.87
N ILE A 9 -1.11 14.33 -16.61
CA ILE A 9 0.34 14.13 -16.64
C ILE A 9 0.97 14.39 -15.26
N PHE A 10 0.60 15.49 -14.60
CA PHE A 10 1.18 15.83 -13.30
C PHE A 10 0.74 14.83 -12.23
N ASN A 11 -0.53 14.40 -12.26
CA ASN A 11 -1.01 13.36 -11.37
C ASN A 11 -0.27 12.02 -11.57
N ALA A 12 0.00 11.65 -12.83
CA ALA A 12 0.77 10.44 -13.14
C ALA A 12 2.24 10.53 -12.68
N LEU A 13 2.83 11.72 -12.62
CA LEU A 13 4.20 11.96 -12.15
C LEU A 13 4.31 12.03 -10.62
N THR A 14 3.25 12.43 -9.92
CA THR A 14 3.26 12.57 -8.45
C THR A 14 2.79 11.32 -7.71
N ARG A 15 2.05 10.42 -8.38
CA ARG A 15 1.61 9.16 -7.79
C ARG A 15 2.79 8.19 -7.61
N PRO A 16 2.73 7.26 -6.64
CA PRO A 16 3.77 6.26 -6.48
C PRO A 16 3.83 5.32 -7.69
N ALA A 17 4.93 4.60 -7.86
CA ALA A 17 5.03 3.56 -8.89
C ALA A 17 3.95 2.48 -8.67
N MET A 18 3.21 2.16 -9.72
CA MET A 18 2.10 1.20 -9.67
C MET A 18 2.20 0.15 -10.77
N THR A 19 1.79 -1.07 -10.47
CA THR A 19 1.70 -2.21 -11.39
C THR A 19 0.31 -2.81 -11.28
N ALA A 20 -0.39 -3.00 -12.42
CA ALA A 20 -1.73 -3.60 -12.46
C ALA A 20 -2.75 -2.99 -11.46
N GLY A 21 -2.65 -1.67 -11.23
CA GLY A 21 -3.58 -0.92 -10.38
C GLY A 21 -3.29 -0.96 -8.87
N VAL A 22 -2.19 -1.59 -8.43
CA VAL A 22 -1.70 -1.55 -7.04
C VAL A 22 -0.32 -0.91 -6.97
N THR A 23 0.12 -0.47 -5.79
CA THR A 23 1.50 0.03 -5.62
C THR A 23 2.52 -1.07 -5.87
N PHE A 24 3.68 -0.70 -6.41
CA PHE A 24 4.76 -1.62 -6.74
C PHE A 24 5.18 -2.46 -5.53
N GLU A 25 5.37 -1.82 -4.38
CA GLU A 25 5.72 -2.48 -3.11
C GLU A 25 4.70 -3.55 -2.70
N TYR A 26 3.40 -3.23 -2.80
CA TYR A 26 2.34 -4.17 -2.46
C TYR A 26 2.30 -5.35 -3.44
N HIS A 27 2.47 -5.09 -4.74
CA HIS A 27 2.49 -6.12 -5.76
C HIS A 27 3.63 -7.13 -5.51
N MET A 28 4.82 -6.64 -5.16
CA MET A 28 5.97 -7.48 -4.82
C MET A 28 5.71 -8.32 -3.57
N LEU A 29 5.15 -7.71 -2.51
CA LEU A 29 4.79 -8.44 -1.30
C LEU A 29 3.76 -9.53 -1.58
N ASN A 30 2.71 -9.22 -2.36
CA ASN A 30 1.69 -10.21 -2.74
C ASN A 30 2.31 -11.37 -3.54
N LEU A 31 3.22 -11.06 -4.47
CA LEU A 31 3.92 -12.06 -5.27
C LEU A 31 4.81 -12.96 -4.40
N ILE A 32 5.58 -12.38 -3.47
CA ILE A 32 6.41 -13.14 -2.53
C ILE A 32 5.54 -14.07 -1.67
N VAL A 33 4.48 -13.54 -1.04
CA VAL A 33 3.58 -14.33 -0.18
C VAL A 33 2.94 -15.47 -0.96
N SER A 34 2.45 -15.19 -2.16
CA SER A 34 1.81 -16.19 -3.01
C SER A 34 2.80 -17.26 -3.48
N MET A 35 4.04 -16.86 -3.80
CA MET A 35 5.10 -17.78 -4.20
C MET A 35 5.54 -18.66 -3.03
N CYS A 36 5.69 -18.10 -1.82
CA CYS A 36 5.98 -18.87 -0.61
C CYS A 36 4.87 -19.90 -0.32
N ALA A 37 3.59 -19.54 -0.50
CA ALA A 37 2.47 -20.46 -0.31
C ALA A 37 2.44 -21.57 -1.38
N PHE A 38 2.71 -21.21 -2.64
CA PHE A 38 2.82 -22.16 -3.76
C PHE A 38 3.92 -23.20 -3.54
N ILE A 39 5.10 -22.78 -3.10
CA ILE A 39 6.25 -23.67 -2.84
C ILE A 39 6.04 -24.49 -1.56
N GLY A 40 5.53 -23.87 -0.49
CA GLY A 40 5.46 -24.47 0.83
C GLY A 40 4.33 -25.48 1.04
N PHE A 41 3.20 -25.32 0.34
CA PHE A 41 2.02 -26.16 0.55
C PHE A 41 1.69 -27.01 -0.68
N SER A 42 1.23 -26.38 -1.76
CA SER A 42 0.93 -27.04 -3.02
C SER A 42 0.75 -26.02 -4.14
N PRO A 43 0.81 -26.45 -5.41
CA PRO A 43 0.61 -25.56 -6.55
C PRO A 43 -0.72 -24.79 -6.53
N LEU A 44 -1.76 -25.36 -5.91
CA LEU A 44 -3.08 -24.73 -5.81
C LEU A 44 -3.07 -23.49 -4.91
N TYR A 45 -2.16 -23.42 -3.94
CA TYR A 45 -2.06 -22.27 -3.04
C TYR A 45 -1.58 -21.01 -3.75
N GLY A 46 -1.01 -21.11 -4.96
CA GLY A 46 -0.70 -19.93 -5.80
C GLY A 46 -1.93 -19.09 -6.15
N ILE A 47 -3.14 -19.67 -6.10
CA ILE A 47 -4.40 -18.96 -6.33
C ILE A 47 -4.64 -17.84 -5.29
N ILE A 48 -3.98 -17.88 -4.12
CA ILE A 48 -4.07 -16.83 -3.09
C ILE A 48 -3.66 -15.45 -3.59
N PHE A 49 -2.87 -15.40 -4.67
CA PHE A 49 -2.49 -14.15 -5.33
C PHE A 49 -3.70 -13.31 -5.74
N ILE A 50 -4.76 -13.96 -6.25
CA ILE A 50 -5.95 -13.28 -6.78
C ILE A 50 -6.71 -12.52 -5.69
N PRO A 51 -7.18 -13.14 -4.59
CA PRO A 51 -7.92 -12.41 -3.56
C PRO A 51 -7.07 -11.33 -2.90
N LEU A 52 -5.77 -11.57 -2.71
CA LEU A 52 -4.85 -10.54 -2.20
C LEU A 52 -4.74 -9.37 -3.20
N HIS A 53 -4.50 -9.64 -4.48
CA HIS A 53 -4.37 -8.57 -5.49
C HIS A 53 -5.66 -7.75 -5.62
N VAL A 54 -6.83 -8.41 -5.58
CA VAL A 54 -8.14 -7.73 -5.57
C VAL A 54 -8.30 -6.84 -4.35
N PHE A 55 -7.90 -7.30 -3.16
CA PHE A 55 -7.90 -6.48 -1.96
C PHE A 55 -7.01 -5.24 -2.12
N GLY A 56 -5.77 -5.42 -2.58
CA GLY A 56 -4.86 -4.30 -2.83
C GLY A 56 -5.39 -3.32 -3.86
N TRP A 57 -6.04 -3.84 -4.91
CA TRP A 57 -6.64 -3.02 -5.96
C TRP A 57 -7.78 -2.15 -5.43
N LEU A 58 -8.64 -2.72 -4.58
CA LEU A 58 -9.70 -1.96 -3.90
C LEU A 58 -9.13 -0.87 -3.00
N VAL A 59 -8.09 -1.18 -2.22
CA VAL A 59 -7.42 -0.19 -1.35
C VAL A 59 -6.79 0.94 -2.16
N CYS A 60 -6.00 0.61 -3.19
CA CYS A 60 -5.34 1.61 -4.05
C CYS A 60 -6.31 2.43 -4.90
N ARG A 61 -7.55 1.94 -5.10
CA ARG A 61 -8.61 2.72 -5.74
C ARG A 61 -9.11 3.86 -4.85
N TYR A 62 -9.08 3.70 -3.53
CA TYR A 62 -9.43 4.77 -2.59
C TYR A 62 -8.25 5.69 -2.29
N ASP A 63 -7.07 5.12 -2.02
CA ASP A 63 -5.85 5.87 -1.72
C ASP A 63 -4.60 5.11 -2.18
N THR A 64 -3.84 5.69 -3.11
CA THR A 64 -2.60 5.12 -3.64
C THR A 64 -1.47 5.08 -2.61
N HIS A 65 -1.52 5.90 -1.56
CA HIS A 65 -0.47 6.00 -0.53
C HIS A 65 -0.77 5.16 0.72
N PHE A 66 -1.92 4.50 0.80
CA PHE A 66 -2.36 3.75 1.97
C PHE A 66 -1.28 2.79 2.51
N PHE A 67 -0.70 1.95 1.64
CA PHE A 67 0.32 0.98 2.04
C PHE A 67 1.61 1.64 2.57
N THR A 68 2.02 2.75 1.96
CA THR A 68 3.18 3.52 2.43
C THR A 68 2.92 4.13 3.81
N ILE A 69 1.73 4.68 4.03
CA ILE A 69 1.31 5.23 5.32
C ILE A 69 1.27 4.13 6.38
N CYS A 70 0.69 2.96 6.05
CA CYS A 70 0.70 1.80 6.95
C CYS A 70 2.13 1.38 7.32
N ALA A 71 3.02 1.24 6.33
CA ALA A 71 4.41 0.88 6.58
C ALA A 71 5.12 1.90 7.49
N LYS A 72 4.94 3.20 7.23
CA LYS A 72 5.48 4.24 8.12
C LYS A 72 4.89 4.15 9.51
N ARG A 73 3.58 3.96 9.63
CA ARG A 73 2.91 3.76 10.93
C ARG A 73 3.47 2.56 11.71
N PHE A 74 3.92 1.50 11.04
CA PHE A 74 4.57 0.38 11.72
C PHE A 74 6.02 0.69 12.14
N LEU A 75 6.75 1.47 11.34
CA LEU A 75 8.14 1.83 11.62
C LEU A 75 8.30 2.91 12.70
N LEU A 76 7.32 3.81 12.83
CA LEU A 76 7.39 4.90 13.82
C LEU A 76 7.19 4.38 15.25
N PRO A 77 8.01 4.82 16.23
CA PRO A 77 7.86 4.44 17.62
C PRO A 77 6.47 4.84 18.16
N GLN A 78 5.95 4.02 19.08
CA GLN A 78 4.70 4.31 19.77
C GLN A 78 4.98 5.22 20.96
N ALA A 79 4.71 6.51 20.80
CA ALA A 79 4.82 7.44 21.92
C ALA A 79 3.78 7.08 23.01
N PRO A 80 4.14 7.17 24.31
CA PRO A 80 3.22 6.82 25.42
C PRO A 80 1.93 7.65 25.42
N ASN A 81 1.99 8.87 24.89
CA ASN A 81 0.88 9.82 24.84
C ASN A 81 0.01 9.69 23.58
N THR A 82 0.19 8.64 22.77
CA THR A 82 -0.58 8.41 21.54
C THR A 82 -2.09 8.30 21.78
N SER A 83 -2.52 7.83 22.95
CA SER A 83 -3.94 7.79 23.32
C SER A 83 -4.57 9.18 23.44
N LEU A 84 -3.82 10.15 23.97
CA LEU A 84 -4.29 11.52 24.16
C LEU A 84 -4.33 12.29 22.83
N TRP A 85 -3.24 12.22 22.08
CA TRP A 85 -3.07 13.05 20.87
C TRP A 85 -3.59 12.39 19.60
N ARG A 86 -3.61 11.06 19.54
CA ARG A 86 -3.96 10.27 18.35
C ARG A 86 -3.05 10.52 17.12
N VAL A 87 -1.93 11.21 17.32
CA VAL A 87 -0.91 11.49 16.30
C VAL A 87 0.41 10.82 16.70
N ARG A 88 1.25 10.48 15.71
CA ARG A 88 2.65 10.10 15.93
C ARG A 88 3.55 11.17 15.33
N ALA A 89 4.54 11.62 16.09
CA ALA A 89 5.57 12.52 15.57
C ALA A 89 6.46 11.77 14.57
N TYR A 90 6.82 12.44 13.48
CA TYR A 90 7.80 11.93 12.50
C TYR A 90 9.24 12.14 12.96
N GLU A 91 9.48 12.33 14.26
CA GLU A 91 10.83 12.50 14.80
C GLU A 91 11.54 11.14 14.87
N PRO A 92 12.78 11.06 14.35
CA PRO A 92 13.58 9.83 14.39
C PRO A 92 14.29 9.61 15.73
N PHE A 93 13.89 10.31 16.81
CA PHE A 93 14.52 10.28 18.13
C PHE A 93 13.49 10.01 19.24
#